data_AF-A0A0Q4WZL0-F1
#
_entry.id   AF-A0A0Q4WZL0-F1
#
_cell.length_a   1.000
_cell.length_b   1.000
_cell.length_c   1.000
_cell.angle_alpha   90.00
_cell.angle_beta   90.00
_cell.angle_gamma   90.00
#
_symmetry.space_group_name_H-M   'P 1'
#
loop_
_entity.id
_entity.type
_entity.pdbx_description
1 polymer ?
#
loop_
_entity_poly.entity_id
_entity_poly.type
_entity_poly.pdbx_seq_one_letter_code
_entity_poly.pdbx_strand_id
1 'polypeptide(L)'
;MMPQKRWGLVILLVMAATKAASAGDAAPRDVVACDTLVQLRVLMGRTPSDPAAASADLSGHPGCRRIARDRVGAPEHRAMIGGAPFECLAVTWEASCLWIMP
;
A
#
# COMPACT_ATOMS: atom_id res chain seq x y z
N MET A 1 -24.32 -47.29 -44.96
CA MET A 1 -25.59 -46.83 -44.34
C MET A 1 -25.62 -47.28 -42.89
N MET A 2 -25.35 -46.35 -41.96
CA MET A 2 -25.75 -46.39 -40.54
C MET A 2 -25.75 -44.95 -40.00
N PRO A 3 -26.74 -44.52 -39.19
CA PRO A 3 -26.95 -43.13 -38.78
C PRO A 3 -26.49 -42.88 -37.32
N GLN A 4 -26.72 -41.64 -36.83
CA GLN A 4 -26.49 -41.15 -35.44
C GLN A 4 -25.07 -40.59 -35.21
N LYS A 5 -24.86 -39.37 -34.71
CA LYS A 5 -25.42 -38.81 -33.48
C LYS A 5 -25.34 -37.27 -33.55
N ARG A 6 -26.49 -36.61 -33.71
CA ARG A 6 -26.66 -35.15 -33.56
C ARG A 6 -26.68 -34.83 -32.06
N TRP A 7 -25.52 -34.74 -31.42
CA TRP A 7 -25.44 -34.55 -29.96
C TRP A 7 -24.13 -33.87 -29.54
N GLY A 8 -23.84 -32.69 -30.08
CA GLY A 8 -22.64 -31.93 -29.72
C GLY A 8 -22.79 -30.42 -29.65
N LEU A 9 -24.00 -29.87 -29.87
CA LEU A 9 -24.18 -28.43 -30.10
C LEU A 9 -24.88 -27.68 -28.96
N VAL A 10 -24.98 -28.26 -27.76
CA VAL A 10 -25.65 -27.63 -26.59
C VAL A 10 -24.71 -27.49 -25.38
N ILE A 11 -23.41 -27.31 -25.62
CA ILE A 11 -22.50 -26.74 -24.62
C ILE A 11 -22.01 -25.39 -25.15
N LEU A 12 -22.99 -24.59 -25.58
CA LEU A 12 -22.89 -23.14 -25.64
C LEU A 12 -23.20 -22.62 -24.21
N LEU A 13 -22.51 -21.55 -23.83
CA LEU A 13 -23.04 -20.47 -22.98
C LEU A 13 -22.88 -20.48 -21.45
N VAL A 14 -21.92 -21.19 -20.83
CA VAL A 14 -21.63 -20.91 -19.40
C VAL A 14 -20.14 -21.04 -19.11
N MET A 15 -19.35 -19.98 -19.30
CA MET A 15 -18.14 -19.64 -18.51
C MET A 15 -17.55 -18.29 -18.98
N ALA A 16 -18.40 -17.29 -19.24
CA ALA A 16 -17.98 -15.89 -19.26
C ALA A 16 -18.10 -15.34 -17.83
N ALA A 17 -17.23 -15.79 -16.93
CA ALA A 17 -17.09 -15.19 -15.61
C ALA A 17 -16.28 -13.90 -15.77
N THR A 18 -16.97 -12.84 -16.19
CA THR A 18 -16.48 -11.47 -16.20
C THR A 18 -16.17 -11.04 -14.77
N LYS A 19 -14.92 -11.26 -14.33
CA LYS A 19 -14.43 -10.72 -13.07
C LYS A 19 -14.19 -9.23 -13.29
N ALA A 20 -15.22 -8.43 -13.03
CA ALA A 20 -15.09 -6.98 -12.95
C ALA A 20 -14.08 -6.66 -11.85
N ALA A 21 -12.87 -6.25 -12.26
CA ALA A 21 -11.95 -5.56 -11.38
C ALA A 21 -12.64 -4.25 -10.99
N SER A 22 -13.09 -4.15 -9.75
CA SER A 22 -13.49 -2.90 -9.16
C SER A 22 -12.26 -2.00 -9.11
N ALA A 23 -12.06 -1.19 -10.15
CA ALA A 23 -11.36 0.07 -10.05
C ALA A 23 -12.23 0.99 -9.21
N GLY A 24 -12.26 0.73 -7.89
CA GLY A 24 -12.70 1.74 -6.95
C GLY A 24 -11.71 2.89 -7.07
N ASP A 25 -12.22 4.09 -7.33
CA ASP A 25 -11.55 5.34 -7.00
C ASP A 25 -10.97 5.21 -5.60
N ALA A 26 -9.71 4.80 -5.53
CA ALA A 26 -9.00 4.64 -4.28
C ALA A 26 -8.69 6.05 -3.83
N ALA A 27 -9.54 6.59 -2.96
CA ALA A 27 -9.23 7.78 -2.18
C ALA A 27 -7.76 7.71 -1.73
N PRO A 28 -7.00 8.82 -1.77
CA PRO A 28 -5.60 8.81 -1.41
C PRO A 28 -5.43 8.11 -0.06
N ARG A 29 -4.81 6.93 -0.07
CA ARG A 29 -4.56 6.20 1.17
C ARG A 29 -3.51 6.98 1.94
N ASP A 30 -3.86 7.46 3.12
CA ASP A 30 -2.90 8.06 4.03
C ASP A 30 -1.71 7.13 4.24
N VAL A 31 -0.52 7.72 4.36
CA VAL A 31 0.71 7.02 4.72
C VAL A 31 1.12 7.39 6.13
N VAL A 32 1.80 6.47 6.80
CA VAL A 32 2.49 6.78 8.05
C VAL A 32 3.86 7.35 7.72
N ALA A 33 4.14 8.52 8.30
CA ALA A 33 5.40 9.23 8.17
C ALA A 33 5.92 9.59 9.56
N CYS A 34 7.24 9.58 9.75
CA CYS A 34 7.87 10.03 10.99
C CYS A 34 8.97 11.07 10.72
N ASP A 35 9.19 11.96 11.68
CA ASP A 35 10.21 13.02 11.58
C ASP A 35 11.63 12.45 11.47
N THR A 36 11.87 11.27 12.05
CA THR A 36 13.16 10.61 12.02
C THR A 36 13.05 9.13 11.69
N LEU A 37 14.09 8.60 11.06
CA LEU A 37 14.20 7.17 10.77
C LEU A 37 14.16 6.32 12.05
N VAL A 38 14.72 6.81 13.16
CA VAL A 38 14.71 6.12 14.45
C VAL A 38 13.29 5.91 14.95
N GLN A 39 12.45 6.96 14.91
CA GLN A 39 11.06 6.85 15.34
C GLN A 39 10.25 5.90 14.44
N LEU A 40 10.47 5.95 13.12
CA LEU A 40 9.85 5.00 12.19
C LEU A 40 10.23 3.55 12.53
N ARG A 41 11.50 3.30 12.86
CA ARG A 41 11.97 1.96 13.25
C ARG A 41 11.37 1.48 14.57
N VAL A 42 11.19 2.37 15.55
CA VAL A 42 10.52 2.03 16.82
C VAL A 42 9.07 1.63 16.58
N LEU A 43 8.33 2.40 15.77
CA LEU A 43 6.94 2.09 15.41
C LEU A 43 6.83 0.73 14.71
N MET A 44 7.67 0.49 13.69
CA MET A 44 7.69 -0.77 12.95
C MET A 44 8.13 -1.97 13.80
N GLY A 45 8.91 -1.75 14.86
CA GLY A 45 9.26 -2.81 15.82
C GLY A 45 8.07 -3.30 16.64
N ARG A 46 7.05 -2.45 16.84
CA ARG A 46 5.82 -2.79 17.56
C ARG A 46 4.72 -3.33 16.65
N THR A 47 4.73 -2.91 15.39
CA THR A 47 3.69 -3.21 14.38
C THR A 47 4.33 -3.72 13.09
N PRO A 48 5.05 -4.86 13.13
CA PRO A 48 5.81 -5.33 11.99
C PRO A 48 4.88 -5.63 10.81
N SER A 49 5.11 -4.95 9.68
CA SER A 49 4.47 -5.20 8.39
C SER A 49 2.94 -4.99 8.35
N ASP A 50 2.37 -4.25 9.31
CA ASP A 50 0.96 -3.88 9.30
C ASP A 50 0.79 -2.35 9.37
N PRO A 51 0.62 -1.68 8.21
CA PRO A 51 0.38 -0.24 8.16
C PRO A 51 -0.89 0.22 8.88
N ALA A 52 -1.89 -0.66 8.99
CA ALA A 52 -3.13 -0.35 9.70
C ALA A 52 -2.90 -0.37 11.22
N ALA A 53 -2.19 -1.38 11.73
CA ALA A 53 -1.78 -1.42 13.13
C ALA A 53 -0.83 -0.25 13.48
N ALA A 54 0.12 0.07 12.60
CA ALA A 54 1.00 1.22 12.79
C ALA A 54 0.23 2.55 12.86
N SER A 55 -0.79 2.71 12.01
CA SER A 55 -1.67 3.88 12.04
C SER A 55 -2.49 3.97 13.34
N ALA A 56 -2.90 2.82 13.91
CA ALA A 56 -3.63 2.77 15.17
C ALA A 56 -2.74 3.09 16.39
N ASP A 57 -1.43 2.84 16.31
CA ASP A 57 -0.46 3.03 17.41
C ASP A 57 0.21 4.43 17.40
N LEU A 58 -0.23 5.35 16.53
CA LEU A 58 0.37 6.69 16.42
C LEU A 58 0.25 7.53 17.69
N SER A 59 -0.78 7.31 18.51
CA SER A 59 -0.95 7.99 19.79
C SER A 59 0.24 7.79 20.74
N GLY A 60 0.98 6.67 20.61
CA GLY A 60 2.18 6.38 21.39
C GLY A 60 3.48 6.92 20.77
N HIS A 61 3.41 7.59 19.61
CA HIS A 61 4.56 7.96 18.78
C HIS A 61 4.45 9.42 18.30
N PRO A 62 4.75 10.42 19.14
CA PRO A 62 4.44 11.82 18.86
C PRO A 62 5.14 12.43 17.65
N GLY A 63 6.23 11.84 17.17
CA GLY A 63 6.89 12.26 15.93
C GLY A 63 6.51 11.45 14.69
N CYS A 64 5.48 10.61 14.79
CA CYS A 64 4.87 9.90 13.67
C CYS A 64 3.44 10.38 13.45
N ARG A 65 3.03 10.50 12.19
CA ARG A 65 1.69 10.98 11.81
C ARG A 65 1.21 10.35 10.50
N ARG A 66 -0.11 10.42 10.29
CA ARG A 66 -0.70 10.16 8.98
C ARG A 66 -0.58 11.37 8.08
N ILE A 67 -0.23 11.14 6.83
CA ILE A 67 -0.12 12.16 5.79
C ILE A 67 -0.84 11.66 4.55
N ALA A 68 -1.64 12.53 3.94
CA ALA A 68 -2.27 12.23 2.68
C ALA A 68 -1.20 11.97 1.61
N ARG A 69 -1.33 10.86 0.86
CA ARG A 69 -0.30 10.41 -0.08
C ARG A 69 -0.09 11.37 -1.26
N ASP A 70 -1.07 12.20 -1.57
CA ASP A 70 -0.96 13.27 -2.58
C ASP A 70 0.00 14.41 -2.17
N ARG A 71 0.31 14.54 -0.87
CA ARG A 71 1.31 15.49 -0.36
C ARG A 71 2.74 14.95 -0.41
N VAL A 72 2.93 13.68 -0.72
CA VAL A 72 4.24 13.01 -0.71
C VAL A 72 4.91 13.13 -2.08
N GLY A 73 6.11 13.70 -2.08
CA GLY A 73 6.92 13.96 -3.27
C GLY A 73 8.08 12.98 -3.45
N ALA A 74 9.13 13.46 -4.10
CA ALA A 74 10.31 12.68 -4.45
C ALA A 74 11.17 12.34 -3.20
N PRO A 75 11.96 11.25 -3.25
CA PRO A 75 12.92 10.93 -2.21
C PRO A 75 14.07 11.94 -2.16
N GLU A 76 14.32 12.48 -0.97
CA GLU A 76 15.47 13.36 -0.67
C GLU A 76 16.62 12.56 -0.07
N HIS A 77 16.30 11.57 0.78
CA HIS A 77 17.29 10.70 1.42
C HIS A 77 16.86 9.24 1.36
N ARG A 78 17.86 8.36 1.34
CA ARG A 78 17.67 6.91 1.42
C ARG A 78 18.63 6.31 2.44
N ALA A 79 18.16 5.31 3.17
CA ALA A 79 18.98 4.55 4.11
C ALA A 79 18.67 3.06 4.02
N MET A 80 19.67 2.24 4.28
CA MET A 80 19.53 0.79 4.42
C MET A 80 19.69 0.41 5.88
N ILE A 81 18.67 -0.22 6.47
CA ILE A 81 18.75 -0.75 7.84
C ILE A 81 18.34 -2.22 7.81
N GLY A 82 19.25 -3.09 8.23
CA GLY A 82 18.98 -4.54 8.28
C GLY A 82 18.59 -5.14 6.92
N GLY A 83 19.09 -4.56 5.82
CA GLY A 83 18.74 -4.98 4.45
C GLY A 83 17.42 -4.41 3.91
N ALA A 84 16.67 -3.64 4.70
CA ALA A 84 15.45 -2.97 4.24
C ALA A 84 15.74 -1.51 3.80
N PRO A 85 15.17 -1.07 2.66
CA PRO A 85 15.27 0.32 2.22
C PRO A 85 14.30 1.21 2.98
N PHE A 86 14.77 2.39 3.35
CA PHE A 86 13.99 3.46 3.94
C PHE A 86 14.19 4.73 3.15
N GLU A 87 13.12 5.49 2.96
CA GLU A 87 13.16 6.73 2.19
C GLU A 87 12.59 7.88 3.02
N CYS A 88 13.31 9.00 2.99
CA CYS A 88 12.83 10.29 3.44
C CYS A 88 12.28 11.02 2.21
N LEU A 89 10.97 11.21 2.16
CA LEU A 89 10.29 11.80 1.02
C LEU A 89 9.93 13.26 1.31
N ALA A 90 10.07 14.15 0.32
CA ALA A 90 9.60 15.52 0.41
C ALA A 90 8.09 15.52 0.72
N VAL A 91 7.62 16.43 1.57
CA VAL A 91 6.19 16.55 1.89
C VAL A 91 5.75 18.01 1.76
N THR A 92 4.63 18.24 1.07
CA THR A 92 4.10 19.60 0.90
C THR A 92 3.86 20.26 2.26
N TRP A 93 4.30 21.50 2.43
CA TRP A 93 4.18 22.30 3.65
C TRP A 93 5.04 21.84 4.84
N GLU A 94 5.94 20.88 4.64
CA GLU A 94 6.95 20.49 5.62
C GLU A 94 8.30 21.13 5.26
N ALA A 95 9.04 21.60 6.27
CA ALA A 95 10.36 22.19 6.06
C ALA A 95 11.45 21.14 5.80
N SER A 96 11.20 19.89 6.18
CA SER A 96 12.11 18.74 6.02
C SER A 96 11.34 17.56 5.46
N CYS A 97 12.03 16.68 4.72
CA CYS A 97 11.46 15.39 4.35
C CYS A 97 11.05 14.57 5.59
N LEU A 98 10.14 13.62 5.37
CA LEU A 98 9.70 12.69 6.41
C LEU A 98 9.97 11.25 5.99
N TRP A 99 10.31 10.42 6.97
CA TRP A 99 10.58 9.00 6.75
C TRP A 99 9.28 8.24 6.65
N ILE A 100 9.02 7.66 5.46
CA ILE A 100 7.75 7.01 5.15
C ILE A 100 7.84 5.52 5.45
N MET A 101 6.77 4.98 6.04
CA MET A 101 6.60 3.55 6.19
C MET A 101 6.57 2.87 4.80
N PRO A 102 7.43 1.86 4.55
CA PRO A 102 7.49 1.16 3.27
C PRO A 102 6.17 0.48 2.85
#